data_AF-A0A108T3A9-F1
#
_entry.id   AF-A0A108T3A9-F1
#
_cell.length_a   1.000
_cell.length_b   1.000
_cell.length_c   1.000
_cell.angle_alpha   90.00
_cell.angle_beta   90.00
_cell.angle_gamma   90.00
#
_symmetry.space_group_name_H-M   'P 1'
#
loop_
_entity.id
_entity.type
_entity.pdbx_description
1 polymer ?
#
loop_
_entity_poly.entity_id
_entity_poly.type
_entity_poly.pdbx_seq_one_letter_code
_entity_poly.pdbx_strand_id
1 'polypeptide(L)'
;MSKQNPLKEAIQSYLDNQAKKDELFAKSYAKEGKNIDECCSYIMGEAKKRGNAVCMSDEEVFGLVIHYYDEDDIKVNKISANVKTSVSTPVAKPIKLTEEDKKKAREAAIKRLTEEQYALLRKKSSRAKKEVPEDQQMSLF
;
A
#
# COMPACT_ATOMS: atom_id res chain seq x y z
N MET A 1 15.04 -19.62 29.66
CA MET A 1 14.28 -18.50 29.08
C MET A 1 14.09 -18.79 27.60
N SER A 2 12.99 -19.43 27.22
CA SER A 2 12.67 -19.71 25.82
C SER A 2 12.62 -18.39 25.06
N LYS A 3 13.38 -18.26 23.96
CA LYS A 3 13.38 -17.07 23.10
C LYS A 3 11.95 -16.84 22.59
N GLN A 4 11.22 -15.94 23.24
CA GLN A 4 9.95 -15.45 22.71
C GLN A 4 10.29 -14.69 21.44
N ASN A 5 9.78 -15.17 20.31
CA ASN A 5 9.91 -14.49 19.03
C ASN A 5 8.76 -13.48 18.96
N PRO A 6 8.98 -12.17 19.19
CA PRO A 6 7.90 -11.18 19.26
C PRO A 6 7.05 -11.15 17.98
N LEU A 7 7.67 -11.44 16.83
CA LEU A 7 6.98 -11.58 15.56
C LEU A 7 5.96 -12.73 15.56
N LYS A 8 6.34 -13.89 16.10
CA LYS A 8 5.48 -15.09 16.14
C LYS A 8 4.24 -14.84 16.97
N GLU A 9 4.41 -14.19 18.13
CA GLU A 9 3.32 -13.84 19.04
C GLU A 9 2.38 -12.80 18.42
N ALA A 10 2.93 -11.78 17.75
CA ALA A 10 2.13 -10.77 17.04
C ALA A 10 1.30 -11.40 15.90
N ILE A 11 1.90 -12.27 15.10
CA ILE A 11 1.22 -12.99 14.02
C ILE A 11 0.11 -13.89 14.59
N GLN A 12 0.41 -14.64 15.66
CA GLN A 12 -0.56 -15.53 16.30
C GLN A 12 -1.78 -14.76 16.82
N SER A 13 -1.55 -13.68 17.57
CA SER A 13 -2.63 -12.82 18.08
C SER A 13 -3.48 -12.23 16.95
N TYR A 14 -2.86 -11.81 15.85
CA TYR A 14 -3.57 -11.31 14.67
C TYR A 14 -4.46 -12.38 14.04
N LEU A 15 -3.92 -13.57 13.79
CA LEU A 15 -4.64 -14.72 13.22
C LEU A 15 -5.81 -15.16 14.08
N ASP A 16 -5.62 -15.24 15.41
CA ASP A 16 -6.67 -15.63 16.34
C ASP A 16 -7.82 -14.62 16.34
N ASN A 17 -7.52 -13.32 16.21
CA ASN A 17 -8.54 -12.28 16.07
C ASN A 17 -9.26 -12.37 14.72
N GLN A 18 -8.57 -12.73 13.65
CA GLN A 18 -9.15 -12.89 12.34
C GLN A 18 -10.06 -14.12 12.27
N ALA A 19 -9.62 -15.26 12.82
CA ALA A 19 -10.41 -16.49 12.91
C ALA A 19 -11.71 -16.30 13.73
N LYS A 20 -11.71 -15.40 14.72
CA LYS A 20 -12.94 -15.03 15.46
C LYS A 20 -13.93 -14.20 14.64
N LYS A 21 -13.42 -13.40 13.71
CA LYS A 21 -14.24 -12.52 12.86
C LYS A 21 -14.73 -13.25 11.61
N ASP A 22 -13.93 -14.15 11.07
CA ASP A 22 -14.18 -14.89 9.84
C ASP A 22 -14.10 -16.40 10.09
N GLU A 23 -15.27 -17.04 10.10
CA GLU A 23 -15.39 -18.48 10.30
C GLU A 23 -14.81 -19.31 9.13
N LEU A 24 -14.79 -18.77 7.90
CA LEU A 24 -14.17 -19.44 6.77
C LEU A 24 -12.64 -19.44 6.93
N PHE A 25 -12.10 -18.31 7.39
CA PHE A 25 -10.69 -18.22 7.74
C PHE A 25 -10.30 -19.17 8.88
N ALA A 26 -11.16 -19.33 9.90
CA ALA A 26 -10.92 -20.28 10.99
C ALA A 26 -10.74 -21.72 10.50
N LYS A 27 -11.50 -22.13 9.48
CA LYS A 27 -11.35 -23.47 8.86
C LYS A 27 -10.01 -23.60 8.15
N SER A 28 -9.56 -22.56 7.44
CA SER A 28 -8.25 -22.53 6.78
C SER A 28 -7.09 -22.50 7.78
N TYR A 29 -7.25 -21.75 8.88
CA TYR A 29 -6.27 -21.66 9.96
C TYR A 29 -6.08 -23.00 10.70
N ALA A 30 -7.14 -23.79 10.83
CA ALA A 30 -7.11 -25.11 11.47
C ALA A 30 -6.62 -26.26 10.56
N LYS A 31 -6.28 -26.00 9.28
CA LYS A 31 -5.78 -27.05 8.37
C LYS A 31 -4.42 -27.59 8.83
N GLU A 32 -4.25 -28.92 8.78
CA GLU A 32 -3.05 -29.64 9.27
C GLU A 32 -1.75 -29.41 8.47
N GLY A 33 -1.73 -28.48 7.51
CA GLY A 33 -0.55 -28.11 6.72
C GLY A 33 -0.04 -26.69 6.96
N LYS A 34 -0.63 -25.94 7.90
CA LYS A 34 -0.28 -24.54 8.12
C LYS A 34 0.40 -24.34 9.47
N ASN A 35 1.66 -23.87 9.44
CA ASN A 35 2.45 -23.58 10.64
C ASN A 35 2.87 -22.11 10.68
N ILE A 36 2.77 -21.47 11.85
CA ILE A 36 3.22 -20.10 12.09
C ILE A 36 4.73 -19.96 11.81
N ASP A 37 5.53 -20.98 12.09
CA ASP A 37 6.98 -20.96 11.81
C ASP A 37 7.29 -20.93 10.30
N GLU A 38 6.47 -21.61 9.51
CA GLU A 38 6.55 -21.58 8.03
C GLU A 38 6.03 -20.26 7.48
N CYS A 39 4.96 -19.72 8.07
CA CYS A 39 4.48 -18.37 7.76
C CYS A 39 5.56 -17.32 8.02
N CYS A 40 6.26 -17.38 9.16
CA CYS A 40 7.39 -16.50 9.45
C CYS A 40 8.52 -16.65 8.42
N SER A 41 8.80 -17.88 7.99
CA SER A 41 9.78 -18.17 6.96
C SER A 41 9.34 -17.65 5.59
N TYR A 42 8.06 -17.70 5.25
CA TYR A 42 7.51 -17.15 4.03
C TYR A 42 7.67 -15.62 3.98
N ILE A 43 7.25 -14.93 5.04
CA ILE A 43 7.36 -13.47 5.15
C ILE A 43 8.81 -13.01 5.00
N MET A 44 9.73 -13.72 5.67
CA MET A 44 11.15 -13.44 5.57
C MET A 44 11.70 -13.70 4.15
N GLY A 45 11.12 -14.65 3.41
CA GLY A 45 11.52 -15.00 2.05
C GLY A 45 11.09 -13.92 1.07
N GLU A 46 9.86 -13.44 1.22
CA GLU A 46 9.34 -12.27 0.51
C GLU A 46 10.17 -11.01 0.81
N ALA A 47 10.51 -10.76 2.07
CA ALA A 47 11.39 -9.66 2.43
C ALA A 47 12.76 -9.77 1.74
N LYS A 48 13.35 -10.97 1.72
CA LYS A 48 14.65 -11.22 1.09
C LYS A 48 14.63 -10.98 -0.42
N LYS A 49 13.51 -11.25 -1.11
CA LYS A 49 13.35 -10.93 -2.53
C LYS A 49 13.43 -9.42 -2.80
N ARG A 50 12.96 -8.60 -1.85
CA ARG A 50 13.00 -7.13 -1.94
C ARG A 50 14.40 -6.57 -1.67
N GLY A 51 15.24 -7.25 -0.89
CA GLY A 51 16.64 -6.86 -0.66
C GLY A 51 17.27 -7.47 0.59
N ASN A 52 18.50 -7.03 0.91
CA ASN A 52 19.24 -7.50 2.09
C ASN A 52 18.75 -6.90 3.41
N ALA A 53 18.22 -5.67 3.38
CA ALA A 53 17.66 -4.99 4.53
C ALA A 53 16.34 -4.33 4.11
N VAL A 54 15.24 -4.77 4.72
CA VAL A 54 13.90 -4.37 4.35
C VAL A 54 13.12 -4.04 5.61
N CYS A 55 12.54 -2.86 5.66
CA CYS A 55 11.54 -2.50 6.66
C CYS A 55 10.16 -2.77 6.07
N MET A 56 9.33 -3.52 6.80
CA MET A 56 7.93 -3.74 6.45
C MET A 56 7.06 -3.19 7.57
N SER A 57 5.94 -2.58 7.22
CA SER A 57 4.92 -2.19 8.22
C SER A 57 4.16 -3.40 8.73
N ASP A 58 3.50 -3.25 9.88
CA ASP A 58 2.65 -4.29 10.46
C ASP A 58 1.56 -4.73 9.47
N GLU A 59 0.95 -3.78 8.75
CA GLU A 59 -0.07 -4.04 7.73
C GLU A 59 0.46 -4.89 6.57
N GLU A 60 1.68 -4.63 6.08
CA GLU A 60 2.30 -5.44 5.03
C GLU A 60 2.59 -6.86 5.52
N VAL A 61 3.09 -6.99 6.75
CA VAL A 61 3.36 -8.29 7.36
C VAL A 61 2.06 -9.08 7.52
N PHE A 62 1.00 -8.46 8.05
CA PHE A 62 -0.29 -9.11 8.23
C PHE A 62 -0.97 -9.45 6.89
N GLY A 63 -0.80 -8.63 5.86
CA GLY A 63 -1.24 -8.96 4.50
C GLY A 63 -0.56 -10.24 3.98
N LEU A 64 0.77 -10.34 4.15
CA LEU A 64 1.52 -11.55 3.79
C LEU A 64 1.10 -12.78 4.61
N VAL A 65 0.77 -12.59 5.88
CA VAL A 65 0.22 -13.64 6.75
C VAL A 65 -1.11 -14.15 6.18
N ILE A 66 -2.06 -13.27 5.87
CA ILE A 66 -3.37 -13.69 5.34
C ILE A 66 -3.19 -14.45 4.02
N HIS A 67 -2.38 -13.91 3.10
CA HIS A 67 -2.06 -14.58 1.85
C HIS A 67 -1.49 -16.00 2.07
N TYR A 68 -0.66 -16.18 3.10
CA TYR A 68 -0.13 -17.50 3.44
C TYR A 68 -1.21 -18.52 3.80
N TYR A 69 -2.27 -18.10 4.49
CA TYR A 69 -3.34 -19.01 4.95
C TYR A 69 -4.47 -19.16 3.93
N ASP A 70 -4.66 -18.19 3.04
CA ASP A 70 -5.65 -18.25 1.96
C ASP A 70 -5.18 -19.08 0.76
N GLU A 71 -3.88 -19.05 0.43
CA GLU A 71 -3.33 -19.84 -0.67
C GLU A 71 -2.84 -21.21 -0.18
N ASP A 72 -3.45 -22.29 -0.68
CA ASP A 72 -3.12 -23.66 -0.27
C ASP A 72 -1.76 -24.16 -0.83
N ASP A 73 -1.23 -23.54 -1.90
CA ASP A 73 -0.07 -24.02 -2.68
C ASP A 73 1.18 -23.10 -2.61
N ILE A 74 1.36 -22.36 -1.50
CA ILE A 74 2.55 -21.52 -1.33
C ILE A 74 3.79 -22.37 -1.05
N LYS A 75 4.75 -22.33 -1.99
CA LYS A 75 6.11 -22.88 -1.80
C LYS A 75 6.91 -22.00 -0.84
N VAL A 76 7.02 -22.45 0.41
CA VAL A 76 7.94 -21.85 1.39
C VAL A 76 9.36 -22.34 1.09
N ASN A 77 10.14 -21.54 0.36
CA ASN A 77 11.57 -21.80 0.23
C ASN A 77 12.24 -21.56 1.58
N LYS A 78 12.69 -22.64 2.22
CA LYS A 78 13.37 -22.60 3.52
C LYS A 78 14.59 -21.69 3.43
N ILE A 79 14.58 -20.62 4.22
CA ILE A 79 15.66 -19.65 4.21
C ILE A 79 16.84 -20.21 4.98
N SER A 80 18.06 -20.03 4.46
CA SER A 80 19.30 -20.35 5.16
C SER A 80 19.37 -19.67 6.53
N ALA A 81 19.87 -20.36 7.55
CA ALA A 81 19.91 -19.95 8.96
C ALA A 81 20.60 -18.59 9.28
N ASN A 82 21.18 -17.93 8.29
CA ASN A 82 21.94 -16.68 8.45
C ASN A 82 21.03 -15.43 8.47
N VAL A 83 19.72 -15.58 8.28
CA VAL A 83 18.78 -14.45 8.24
C VAL A 83 18.25 -14.14 9.64
N LYS A 84 18.45 -12.90 10.09
CA LYS A 84 18.05 -12.42 11.41
C LYS A 84 16.97 -11.35 11.24
N THR A 85 15.89 -11.47 12.00
CA THR A 85 14.87 -10.42 12.15
C THR A 85 14.96 -9.82 13.53
N SER A 86 14.83 -8.50 13.58
CA SER A 86 14.64 -7.75 14.81
C SER A 86 13.35 -6.95 14.66
N VAL A 87 12.37 -7.24 15.51
CA VAL A 87 11.18 -6.39 15.64
C VAL A 87 11.61 -5.21 16.51
N SER A 88 11.74 -4.04 15.91
CA SER A 88 11.79 -2.81 16.68
C SER A 88 10.38 -2.55 17.17
N THR A 89 10.09 -2.90 18.42
CA THR A 89 8.92 -2.34 19.10
C THR A 89 9.10 -0.83 19.08
N PRO A 90 8.17 -0.06 18.48
CA PRO A 90 8.20 1.37 18.67
C PRO A 90 7.89 1.59 20.15
N VAL A 91 8.93 1.73 20.98
CA VAL A 91 8.83 2.71 22.07
C VAL A 91 8.47 3.99 21.34
N ALA A 92 7.19 4.32 21.40
CA ALA A 92 6.61 5.46 20.73
C ALA A 92 7.36 6.70 21.18
N LYS A 93 8.42 7.06 20.45
CA LYS A 93 8.70 8.47 20.22
C LYS A 93 7.68 8.84 19.16
N PRO A 94 6.63 9.62 19.51
CA PRO A 94 5.72 10.13 18.50
C PRO A 94 6.55 10.98 17.54
N ILE A 95 6.95 10.38 16.42
CA ILE A 95 7.34 11.15 15.26
C ILE A 95 6.03 11.78 14.82
N LYS A 96 5.82 13.02 15.25
CA LYS A 96 4.79 13.90 14.72
C LYS A 96 5.08 14.04 13.22
N LEU A 97 4.59 13.13 12.39
CA LEU A 97 4.36 13.43 10.98
C LEU A 97 3.20 14.43 10.99
N THR A 98 3.57 15.71 11.04
CA THR A 98 2.65 16.84 11.00
C THR A 98 1.73 16.72 9.79
N GLU A 99 0.42 16.83 10.02
CA GLU A 99 -0.63 16.72 9.00
C GLU A 99 -0.50 17.73 7.84
N GLU A 100 0.38 18.73 8.00
CA GLU A 100 0.72 19.73 6.98
C GLU A 100 1.21 19.13 5.66
N ASP A 101 2.07 18.10 5.68
CA ASP A 101 2.67 17.60 4.44
C ASP A 101 1.66 16.83 3.57
N LYS A 102 0.71 16.11 4.21
CA LYS A 102 -0.38 15.42 3.51
C LYS A 102 -1.38 16.40 2.90
N LYS A 103 -1.66 17.52 3.59
CA LYS A 103 -2.55 18.57 3.09
C LYS A 103 -1.93 19.33 1.92
N LYS A 104 -0.63 19.65 2.01
CA LYS A 104 0.12 20.33 0.95
C LYS A 104 0.17 19.51 -0.35
N ALA A 105 0.34 18.20 -0.25
CA ALA A 105 0.31 17.31 -1.42
C ALA A 105 -1.08 17.30 -2.11
N ARG A 106 -2.17 17.28 -1.33
CA ARG A 106 -3.54 17.34 -1.90
C ARG A 106 -3.84 18.70 -2.54
N GLU A 107 -3.48 19.79 -1.88
CA GLU A 107 -3.72 21.16 -2.40
C GLU A 107 -2.91 21.42 -3.69
N ALA A 108 -1.66 20.94 -3.77
CA ALA A 108 -0.84 21.08 -4.97
C ALA A 108 -1.45 20.32 -6.18
N ALA A 109 -2.00 19.13 -5.96
CA ALA A 109 -2.67 18.37 -7.01
C ALA A 109 -3.94 19.08 -7.52
N ILE A 110 -4.75 19.63 -6.61
CA ILE A 110 -5.96 20.38 -6.95
C ILE A 110 -5.61 21.65 -7.73
N LYS A 111 -4.61 22.42 -7.26
CA LYS A 111 -4.19 23.67 -7.92
C LYS A 111 -3.68 23.46 -9.34
N ARG A 112 -2.91 22.39 -9.58
CA ARG A 112 -2.45 22.06 -10.93
C ARG A 112 -3.62 21.75 -11.87
N LEU A 113 -4.61 21.00 -11.37
CA LEU A 113 -5.79 20.65 -12.16
C LEU A 113 -6.65 21.89 -12.48
N THR A 114 -6.79 22.83 -11.55
CA THR A 114 -7.55 24.07 -11.80
C THR A 114 -6.84 25.00 -12.77
N GLU A 115 -5.51 25.13 -12.70
CA GLU A 115 -4.73 25.92 -13.65
C GLU A 115 -4.80 25.36 -15.08
N GLU A 116 -4.71 24.03 -15.24
CA GLU A 116 -4.87 23.37 -16.54
C GLU A 116 -6.28 23.61 -17.15
N GLN A 117 -7.32 23.52 -16.33
CA GLN A 117 -8.69 23.83 -16.78
C GLN A 117 -8.85 25.31 -17.17
N TYR A 118 -8.30 26.24 -16.38
CA TYR A 118 -8.40 27.68 -16.66
C TYR A 118 -7.65 28.06 -17.95
N ALA A 119 -6.48 27.45 -18.20
CA ALA A 119 -5.72 27.65 -19.44
C ALA A 119 -6.50 27.19 -20.68
N LEU A 120 -7.22 26.07 -20.59
CA LEU A 120 -8.07 25.56 -21.68
C LEU A 120 -9.25 26.49 -21.96
N LEU A 121 -9.92 27.00 -20.92
CA LEU A 121 -11.02 27.97 -21.05
C LEU A 121 -10.53 29.28 -21.70
N ARG A 122 -9.38 29.81 -21.28
CA ARG A 122 -8.78 31.02 -21.88
C ARG A 122 -8.37 30.83 -23.33
N LYS A 123 -7.84 29.65 -23.70
CA LYS A 123 -7.47 29.31 -25.08
C LYS A 123 -8.68 29.13 -26.00
N LYS A 124 -9.81 28.64 -25.48
CA LYS A 124 -11.07 28.52 -26.23
C LYS A 124 -11.74 29.88 -26.47
N SER A 125 -11.72 30.77 -25.47
CA SER A 125 -12.26 32.14 -25.58
C SER A 125 -11.55 32.99 -26.65
N SER A 126 -10.25 32.77 -26.88
CA SER A 126 -9.49 33.48 -27.91
C SER A 126 -9.68 32.92 -29.32
N ARG A 127 -10.04 31.64 -29.48
CA ARG A 127 -10.41 31.04 -30.78
C ARG A 127 -11.80 31.46 -31.24
N ALA A 128 -12.76 31.60 -30.33
CA ALA A 128 -14.10 32.09 -30.64
C ALA A 128 -14.16 33.56 -31.13
N LYS A 129 -13.06 34.32 -31.02
CA LYS A 129 -12.96 35.69 -31.54
C LYS A 129 -12.29 35.80 -32.91
N LYS A 130 -11.86 34.69 -33.52
CA LYS A 130 -11.07 34.69 -34.77
C LYS A 130 -11.75 34.04 -35.98
N GLU A 131 -13.03 33.72 -35.88
CA GLU A 131 -13.83 33.16 -36.97
C GLU A 131 -15.04 34.05 -37.23
N VAL A 132 -14.83 35.14 -37.97
CA VAL A 132 -15.81 35.66 -38.92
C VAL A 132 -15.03 35.88 -40.22
N PRO A 133 -15.22 35.03 -41.25
CA PRO A 133 -14.67 35.28 -42.58
C PRO A 133 -15.47 36.40 -43.27
N GLU A 134 -14.79 37.13 -44.15
CA GLU A 134 -15.36 38.08 -45.12
C GLU A 134 -16.57 37.49 -45.84
N ASP A 135 -17.63 38.28 -46.08
CA ASP A 135 -18.08 38.50 -47.45
C ASP A 135 -19.05 39.68 -47.64
N GLN A 136 -18.93 40.27 -48.83
CA GLN A 136 -19.88 41.14 -49.54
C GLN A 136 -20.10 42.59 -49.07
N GLN A 137 -19.16 43.41 -49.53
CA GLN A 137 -19.43 44.66 -50.24
C GLN A 137 -20.72 44.59 -51.08
N MET A 138 -21.78 45.31 -50.66
CA MET A 138 -22.86 45.73 -51.55
C MET A 138 -22.82 47.25 -51.64
N SER A 139 -22.21 47.67 -52.73
CA SER A 139 -22.21 49.03 -53.24
C SER A 139 -23.58 49.39 -53.84
N LEU A 140 -23.73 50.70 -54.07
CA LEU A 140 -24.41 51.34 -55.19
C LEU A 140 -25.82 51.94 -54.93
N PHE A 141 -25.81 53.28 -55.05
CA PHE A 141 -26.90 54.26 -55.23
C PHE A 141 -27.52 54.92 -54.00
#